data_AF-A0A1Q9YEG7-F1
#
_entry.id   AF-A0A1Q9YEG7-F1
#
_cell.length_a   1.000
_cell.length_b   1.000
_cell.length_c   1.000
_cell.angle_alpha   90.00
_cell.angle_beta   90.00
_cell.angle_gamma   90.00
#
_symmetry.space_group_name_H-M   'P 1'
#
loop_
_entity.id
_entity.type
_entity.pdbx_description
1 polymer ?
#
loop_
_entity_poly.entity_id
_entity_poly.type
_entity_poly.pdbx_seq_one_letter_code
_entity_poly.pdbx_strand_id
1 'polypeptide(L)'
;MKKKITATKHIVFQTGKASSELVEMHPLKILLYTIGSFVLSLLMQYFKWVFRLDGSIFGFGLNLISIGFVICAFIMIIHLISRVTSRRTKDSAPKQPIKPDLPRKKASIFEAADPEYTKRLDILRKLYSEMTSRQESISGFLQEYFSGSIISINRYESVMNDASKVLWNNYQKASTAVSMFGSAQATADRLAILDGYVNDSKQTVDKMETIIDELIKIQQQRSFSDYENLDGMLTSLARTTSRYK
;
A
#
# COMPACT_ATOMS: atom_id res chain seq x y z
N MET A 1 4.35 57.38 8.13
CA MET A 1 3.60 56.14 7.79
C MET A 1 4.14 54.97 8.61
N LYS A 2 3.36 54.43 9.56
CA LYS A 2 3.64 53.15 10.23
C LYS A 2 2.33 52.37 10.26
N LYS A 3 2.21 51.32 9.45
CA LYS A 3 1.05 50.42 9.41
C LYS A 3 1.02 49.58 10.69
N LYS A 4 0.01 49.78 11.53
CA LYS A 4 -0.39 48.83 12.58
C LYS A 4 -1.16 47.70 11.91
N ILE A 5 -0.63 46.48 11.96
CA ILE A 5 -1.34 45.27 11.54
C ILE A 5 -2.12 44.78 12.75
N THR A 6 -3.44 44.82 12.63
CA THR A 6 -4.39 44.30 13.62
C THR A 6 -4.41 42.78 13.50
N ALA A 7 -4.01 42.08 14.57
CA ALA A 7 -4.07 40.62 14.61
C ALA A 7 -5.50 40.15 14.91
N THR A 8 -6.14 39.51 13.94
CA THR A 8 -7.43 38.84 14.08
C THR A 8 -7.25 37.60 14.96
N LYS A 9 -7.81 37.62 16.18
CA LYS A 9 -7.91 36.43 17.04
C LYS A 9 -8.87 35.43 16.39
N HIS A 10 -8.35 34.33 15.86
CA HIS A 10 -9.16 33.16 15.56
C HIS A 10 -9.62 32.52 16.87
N ILE A 11 -10.93 32.51 17.07
CA ILE A 11 -11.59 31.74 18.13
C ILE A 11 -11.49 30.26 17.74
N VAL A 12 -10.57 29.54 18.35
CA VAL A 12 -10.51 28.08 18.28
C VAL A 12 -11.60 27.55 19.21
N PHE A 13 -12.69 27.03 18.64
CA PHE A 13 -13.69 26.28 19.40
C PHE A 13 -13.01 25.06 20.04
N GLN A 14 -12.92 25.06 21.37
CA GLN A 14 -12.51 23.91 22.15
C GLN A 14 -13.59 22.82 22.08
N THR A 15 -13.55 21.98 21.05
CA THR A 15 -14.28 20.69 20.99
C THR A 15 -13.48 19.53 21.60
N GLY A 16 -12.43 19.84 22.38
CA GLY A 16 -11.41 18.87 22.80
C GLY A 16 -11.82 17.88 23.89
N LYS A 17 -12.77 18.20 24.79
CA LYS A 17 -13.01 17.38 25.97
C LYS A 17 -13.90 16.15 25.76
N ALA A 18 -14.87 16.20 24.84
CA ALA A 18 -15.66 15.01 24.50
C ALA A 18 -14.90 14.06 23.54
N SER A 19 -13.91 14.58 22.81
CA SER A 19 -13.13 13.80 21.84
C SER A 19 -12.02 12.95 22.49
N SER A 20 -11.52 13.33 23.66
CA SER A 20 -10.37 12.63 24.27
C SER A 20 -10.74 11.26 24.84
N GLU A 21 -11.95 11.05 25.35
CA GLU A 21 -12.37 9.75 25.90
C GLU A 21 -12.64 8.70 24.81
N LEU A 22 -13.12 9.10 23.62
CA LEU A 22 -13.24 8.20 22.48
C LEU A 22 -11.88 7.84 21.86
N VAL A 23 -10.88 8.72 21.99
CA VAL A 23 -9.52 8.49 21.47
C VAL A 23 -8.76 7.47 22.31
N GLU A 24 -9.13 7.21 23.57
CA GLU A 24 -8.45 6.19 24.39
C GLU A 24 -9.15 4.82 24.40
N MET A 25 -10.35 4.68 23.85
CA MET A 25 -11.03 3.38 23.84
C MET A 25 -10.30 2.37 22.95
N HIS A 26 -10.04 1.19 23.52
CA HIS A 26 -9.50 0.03 22.82
C HIS A 26 -10.45 -0.37 21.66
N PRO A 27 -9.93 -0.70 20.46
CA PRO A 27 -10.75 -1.00 19.28
C PRO A 27 -11.79 -2.10 19.50
N LEU A 28 -11.49 -3.05 20.40
CA LEU A 28 -12.41 -4.10 20.82
C LEU A 28 -13.66 -3.54 21.54
N LYS A 29 -13.50 -2.48 22.35
CA LYS A 29 -14.63 -1.82 23.03
C LYS A 29 -15.50 -1.09 22.01
N ILE A 30 -14.90 -0.40 21.05
CA ILE A 30 -15.62 0.30 19.97
C ILE A 30 -16.45 -0.70 19.16
N LEU A 31 -15.88 -1.85 18.80
CA LEU A 31 -16.59 -2.94 18.14
C LEU A 31 -17.78 -3.44 18.99
N LEU A 32 -17.56 -3.67 20.28
CA LEU A 32 -18.61 -4.12 21.21
C LEU A 32 -19.77 -3.12 21.31
N TYR A 33 -19.47 -1.82 21.39
CA TYR A 33 -20.48 -0.76 21.43
C TYR A 33 -21.27 -0.63 20.12
N THR A 34 -20.60 -0.87 18.99
CA THR A 34 -21.24 -0.82 17.67
C THR A 34 -22.21 -1.99 17.49
N ILE A 35 -21.78 -3.21 17.86
CA ILE A 35 -22.63 -4.40 17.84
C ILE A 35 -23.79 -4.24 18.83
N GLY A 36 -23.52 -3.77 20.05
CA GLY A 36 -24.56 -3.54 21.06
C GLY A 36 -25.60 -2.51 20.62
N SER A 37 -25.17 -1.41 20.00
CA SER A 37 -26.08 -0.38 19.45
C SER A 37 -26.95 -0.92 18.31
N PHE A 38 -26.39 -1.76 17.45
CA PHE A 38 -27.12 -2.39 16.36
C PHE A 38 -28.18 -3.37 16.87
N VAL A 39 -27.81 -4.23 17.83
CA VAL A 39 -28.76 -5.17 18.47
C VAL A 39 -29.88 -4.42 19.21
N LEU A 40 -29.55 -3.34 19.91
CA LEU A 40 -30.54 -2.51 20.60
C LEU A 40 -31.50 -1.82 19.61
N SER A 41 -31.00 -1.32 18.48
CA SER A 41 -31.83 -0.74 17.42
C SER A 41 -32.81 -1.77 16.84
N LEU A 42 -32.36 -3.01 16.58
CA LEU A 42 -33.22 -4.10 16.14
C LEU A 42 -34.28 -4.46 17.19
N LEU A 43 -33.93 -4.49 18.48
CA LEU A 43 -34.87 -4.75 19.57
C LEU A 43 -35.95 -3.65 19.68
N MET A 44 -35.57 -2.38 19.52
CA MET A 44 -36.52 -1.27 19.53
C MET A 44 -37.46 -1.31 18.33
N GLN A 45 -36.96 -1.72 17.16
CA GLN A 45 -37.75 -1.86 15.94
C GLN A 45 -38.71 -3.06 16.03
N TYR A 46 -38.25 -4.17 16.63
CA TYR A 46 -39.08 -5.33 16.96
C TYR A 46 -40.19 -4.97 17.97
N PHE A 47 -39.85 -4.23 19.04
CA PHE A 47 -40.83 -3.78 20.04
C PHE A 47 -41.90 -2.88 19.39
N LYS A 48 -41.49 -1.92 18.57
CA LYS A 48 -42.41 -1.05 17.82
C LYS A 48 -43.39 -1.87 16.98
N TRP A 49 -42.91 -2.92 16.31
CA TRP A 49 -43.71 -3.80 15.48
C TRP A 49 -44.69 -4.66 16.30
N VAL A 50 -44.22 -5.29 17.39
CA VAL A 50 -45.05 -6.13 18.29
C VAL A 50 -46.21 -5.32 18.90
N PHE A 51 -45.95 -4.10 19.33
CA PHE A 51 -46.94 -3.24 19.97
C PHE A 51 -47.73 -2.36 18.97
N ARG A 52 -47.52 -2.53 17.66
CA ARG A 52 -48.14 -1.74 16.58
C ARG A 52 -48.15 -0.24 16.87
N LEU A 53 -47.01 0.28 17.31
CA LEU A 53 -46.86 1.69 17.72
C LEU A 53 -46.76 2.66 16.52
N ASP A 54 -47.10 2.21 15.32
CA ASP A 54 -47.06 3.02 14.10
C ASP A 54 -48.07 4.17 14.18
N GLY A 55 -47.56 5.40 14.03
CA GLY A 55 -48.35 6.63 14.17
C GLY A 55 -48.50 7.17 15.61
N SER A 56 -48.01 6.45 16.63
CA SER A 56 -48.02 6.95 18.01
C SER A 56 -46.80 7.85 18.31
N ILE A 57 -46.97 8.80 19.24
CA ILE A 57 -45.87 9.67 19.73
C ILE A 57 -44.70 8.81 20.27
N PHE A 58 -45.02 7.69 20.92
CA PHE A 58 -44.03 6.72 21.41
C PHE A 58 -43.26 6.05 20.25
N GLY A 59 -43.96 5.62 19.19
CA GLY A 59 -43.32 5.04 18.00
C GLY A 59 -42.45 6.04 17.22
N PHE A 60 -42.84 7.32 17.21
CA PHE A 60 -42.04 8.40 16.63
C PHE A 60 -40.77 8.68 17.45
N GLY A 61 -40.88 8.68 18.79
CA GLY A 61 -39.74 8.79 19.70
C GLY A 61 -38.72 7.65 19.52
N LEU A 62 -39.19 6.41 19.38
CA LEU A 62 -38.34 5.24 19.12
C LEU A 62 -37.59 5.34 17.78
N ASN A 63 -38.26 5.86 16.73
CA ASN A 63 -37.62 6.10 15.43
C ASN A 63 -36.48 7.14 15.55
N LEU A 64 -36.72 8.26 16.24
CA LEU A 64 -35.71 9.29 16.44
C LEU A 64 -34.49 8.77 17.22
N ILE A 65 -34.73 7.97 18.26
CA ILE A 65 -33.66 7.32 19.04
C ILE A 65 -32.88 6.35 18.14
N SER A 66 -33.57 5.53 17.34
CA SER A 66 -32.92 4.60 16.42
C SER A 66 -32.06 5.30 15.38
N ILE A 67 -32.54 6.41 14.81
CA ILE A 67 -31.77 7.23 13.86
C ILE A 67 -30.51 7.80 14.53
N GLY A 68 -30.63 8.29 15.77
CA GLY A 68 -29.49 8.74 16.57
C GLY A 68 -28.44 7.64 16.76
N PHE A 69 -28.87 6.41 17.08
CA PHE A 69 -27.97 5.26 17.22
C PHE A 69 -27.26 4.89 15.91
N VAL A 70 -27.97 4.94 14.78
CA VAL A 70 -27.39 4.68 13.46
C VAL A 70 -26.34 5.74 13.14
N ILE A 71 -26.62 7.03 13.36
CA ILE A 71 -25.65 8.11 13.14
C ILE A 71 -24.41 7.93 14.03
N CYS A 72 -24.59 7.62 15.32
CA CYS A 72 -23.48 7.34 16.23
C CYS A 72 -22.65 6.13 15.78
N ALA A 73 -23.29 5.06 15.31
CA ALA A 73 -22.61 3.88 14.78
C ALA A 73 -21.80 4.23 13.52
N PHE A 74 -22.35 5.04 12.60
CA PHE A 74 -21.64 5.53 11.41
C PHE A 74 -20.41 6.38 11.79
N ILE A 75 -20.54 7.28 12.76
CA ILE A 75 -19.42 8.10 13.25
C ILE A 75 -18.33 7.21 13.86
N MET A 76 -18.70 6.18 14.63
CA MET A 76 -17.75 5.24 15.22
C MET A 76 -17.09 4.34 14.17
N ILE A 77 -17.81 3.92 13.12
CA ILE A 77 -17.25 3.16 11.99
C ILE A 77 -16.25 4.04 11.21
N ILE A 78 -16.59 5.30 10.92
CA ILE A 78 -15.69 6.25 10.28
C ILE A 78 -14.43 6.46 11.14
N HIS A 79 -14.56 6.56 12.47
CA HIS A 79 -13.42 6.63 13.38
C HIS A 79 -12.60 5.35 13.39
N LEU A 80 -13.23 4.17 13.39
CA LEU A 80 -12.54 2.88 13.36
C LEU A 80 -11.75 2.72 12.05
N ILE A 81 -12.38 3.04 10.91
CA ILE A 81 -11.76 3.02 9.59
C ILE A 81 -10.60 4.02 9.57
N SER A 82 -10.80 5.25 10.03
CA SER A 82 -9.77 6.28 10.13
C SER A 82 -8.62 5.88 11.04
N ARG A 83 -8.87 5.09 12.08
CA ARG A 83 -7.84 4.62 13.02
C ARG A 83 -7.10 3.39 12.50
N VAL A 84 -7.76 2.53 11.72
CA VAL A 84 -7.12 1.41 11.01
C VAL A 84 -6.28 1.94 9.85
N THR A 85 -6.77 2.92 9.08
CA THR A 85 -5.97 3.62 8.06
C THR A 85 -4.87 4.46 8.71
N SER A 86 -5.12 5.13 9.84
CA SER A 86 -4.09 5.88 10.57
C SER A 86 -3.03 4.99 11.23
N ARG A 87 -3.36 3.77 11.68
CA ARG A 87 -2.35 2.79 12.10
C ARG A 87 -1.56 2.25 10.90
N ARG A 88 -2.22 1.99 9.77
CA ARG A 88 -1.51 1.68 8.50
C ARG A 88 -0.62 2.82 8.03
N THR A 89 -1.00 4.09 8.22
CA THR A 89 -0.18 5.25 7.84
C THR A 89 0.77 5.74 8.93
N LYS A 90 0.64 5.32 10.19
CA LYS A 90 1.71 5.50 11.21
C LYS A 90 2.79 4.44 11.10
N ASP A 91 2.44 3.23 10.66
CA ASP A 91 3.43 2.24 10.19
C ASP A 91 3.98 2.59 8.80
N SER A 92 3.30 3.50 8.09
CA SER A 92 3.77 4.17 6.87
C SER A 92 4.04 5.65 7.14
N ALA A 93 4.77 5.98 8.20
CA ALA A 93 5.49 7.25 8.21
C ALA A 93 6.23 7.37 6.87
N PRO A 94 6.37 8.57 6.26
CA PRO A 94 7.25 8.70 5.12
C PRO A 94 8.59 8.22 5.64
N LYS A 95 9.07 7.08 5.12
CA LYS A 95 10.47 6.72 5.28
C LYS A 95 11.19 7.96 4.75
N GLN A 96 11.71 8.79 5.65
CA GLN A 96 12.92 9.54 5.35
C GLN A 96 13.79 8.56 4.58
N PRO A 97 14.32 8.93 3.41
CA PRO A 97 15.02 7.99 2.54
C PRO A 97 15.97 7.22 3.45
N ILE A 98 15.65 5.93 3.65
CA ILE A 98 16.51 5.05 4.41
C ILE A 98 17.71 4.96 3.50
N LYS A 99 18.66 5.87 3.72
CA LYS A 99 20.05 5.63 3.39
C LYS A 99 20.28 4.25 3.99
N PRO A 100 20.53 3.21 3.18
CA PRO A 100 20.63 1.87 3.70
C PRO A 100 21.68 1.93 4.80
N ASP A 101 21.25 1.75 6.05
CA ASP A 101 22.16 1.40 7.14
C ASP A 101 22.61 -0.01 6.78
N LEU A 102 23.62 -0.03 5.91
CA LEU A 102 24.44 -1.19 5.64
C LEU A 102 24.78 -1.77 7.01
N PRO A 103 24.56 -3.08 7.25
CA PRO A 103 25.13 -3.69 8.43
C PRO A 103 26.63 -3.38 8.39
N ARG A 104 27.09 -2.54 9.32
CA ARG A 104 28.50 -2.27 9.53
C ARG A 104 29.10 -3.52 10.12
N LYS A 105 29.43 -4.50 9.28
CA LYS A 105 30.19 -5.68 9.65
C LYS A 105 31.07 -6.14 8.50
N LYS A 106 32.36 -5.82 8.65
CA LYS A 106 33.54 -6.27 7.89
C LYS A 106 33.43 -6.15 6.36
N ALA A 107 33.68 -4.94 5.87
CA ALA A 107 34.37 -4.77 4.61
C ALA A 107 35.80 -5.32 4.75
N SER A 108 35.99 -6.60 4.44
CA SER A 108 37.25 -7.11 3.94
C SER A 108 36.92 -8.27 3.01
N ILE A 109 37.54 -8.30 1.84
CA ILE A 109 37.29 -9.21 0.70
C ILE A 109 36.28 -8.65 -0.31
N PHE A 110 36.59 -7.48 -0.87
CA PHE A 110 36.54 -7.36 -2.33
C PHE A 110 38.01 -7.25 -2.76
N GLU A 111 38.70 -8.39 -2.84
CA GLU A 111 39.69 -8.48 -3.91
C GLU A 111 38.95 -8.16 -5.21
N ALA A 112 39.56 -7.37 -6.10
CA ALA A 112 38.90 -6.88 -7.31
C ALA A 112 38.23 -8.05 -8.04
N ALA A 113 36.90 -8.15 -7.90
CA ALA A 113 36.14 -9.22 -8.54
C ALA A 113 36.35 -9.12 -10.04
N ASP A 114 36.36 -10.27 -10.72
CA ASP A 114 36.51 -10.32 -12.17
C ASP A 114 35.56 -9.30 -12.85
N PRO A 115 36.04 -8.49 -13.80
CA PRO A 115 35.22 -7.49 -14.49
C PRO A 115 33.91 -8.06 -15.04
N GLU A 116 33.89 -9.31 -15.47
CA GLU A 116 32.70 -9.96 -16.02
C GLU A 116 31.62 -10.19 -14.94
N TYR A 117 32.01 -10.49 -13.69
CA TYR A 117 31.08 -10.58 -12.56
C TYR A 117 30.51 -9.20 -12.22
N THR A 118 31.39 -8.19 -12.17
CA THR A 118 31.00 -6.80 -11.88
C THR A 118 29.99 -6.28 -12.91
N LYS A 119 30.17 -6.64 -14.19
CA LYS A 119 29.24 -6.30 -15.27
C LYS A 119 27.83 -6.88 -15.05
N ARG A 120 27.70 -8.16 -14.64
CA ARG A 120 26.37 -8.76 -14.37
C ARG A 120 25.71 -8.14 -13.14
N LEU A 121 26.49 -7.87 -12.09
CA LEU A 121 25.97 -7.18 -10.91
C LEU A 121 25.45 -5.78 -11.24
N ASP A 122 26.16 -5.04 -12.10
CA ASP A 122 25.70 -3.72 -12.54
C ASP A 122 24.42 -3.78 -13.37
N ILE A 123 24.27 -4.78 -14.25
CA ILE A 123 23.02 -5.01 -15.00
C ILE A 123 21.87 -5.25 -14.02
N LEU A 124 22.02 -6.18 -13.07
CA LEU A 124 20.98 -6.50 -12.09
C LEU A 124 20.60 -5.28 -11.23
N ARG A 125 21.61 -4.52 -10.80
CA ARG A 125 21.40 -3.28 -10.04
C ARG A 125 20.62 -2.25 -10.83
N LYS A 126 20.99 -2.03 -12.10
CA LYS A 126 20.30 -1.10 -13.02
C LYS A 126 18.85 -1.50 -13.23
N LEU A 127 18.60 -2.76 -13.58
CA LEU A 127 17.24 -3.30 -13.79
C LEU A 127 16.36 -3.05 -12.56
N TYR A 128 16.87 -3.34 -11.35
CA TYR A 128 16.13 -3.05 -10.11
C TYR A 128 15.87 -1.55 -9.92
N SER A 129 16.89 -0.70 -10.07
CA SER A 129 16.77 0.74 -9.80
C SER A 129 15.85 1.46 -10.80
N GLU A 130 16.00 1.16 -12.08
CA GLU A 130 15.21 1.76 -13.15
C GLU A 130 13.74 1.36 -13.00
N MET A 131 13.48 0.07 -12.74
CA MET A 131 12.12 -0.42 -12.62
C MET A 131 11.40 0.11 -11.38
N THR A 132 12.10 0.21 -10.25
CA THR A 132 11.54 0.79 -9.02
C THR A 132 11.18 2.26 -9.23
N SER A 133 12.06 3.04 -9.87
CA SER A 133 11.80 4.45 -10.17
C SER A 133 10.60 4.62 -11.11
N ARG A 134 10.49 3.76 -12.14
CA ARG A 134 9.37 3.80 -13.09
C ARG A 134 8.05 3.41 -12.41
N GLN A 135 8.06 2.42 -11.51
CA GLN A 135 6.89 2.05 -10.70
C GLN A 135 6.41 3.22 -9.82
N GLU A 136 7.33 3.90 -9.13
CA GLU A 136 7.01 5.07 -8.28
C GLU A 136 6.33 6.19 -9.07
N SER A 137 6.81 6.44 -10.31
CA SER A 137 6.28 7.48 -11.19
C SER A 137 4.81 7.29 -11.58
N ILE A 138 4.31 6.06 -11.53
CA ILE A 138 2.94 5.68 -11.95
C ILE A 138 1.99 5.60 -10.76
N SER A 139 2.48 5.60 -9.52
CA SER A 139 1.63 5.51 -8.32
C SER A 139 0.54 6.59 -8.26
N GLY A 140 0.86 7.82 -8.70
CA GLY A 140 -0.12 8.90 -8.81
C GLY A 140 -1.21 8.65 -9.86
N PHE A 141 -0.85 8.00 -10.98
CA PHE A 141 -1.79 7.65 -12.05
C PHE A 141 -2.79 6.58 -11.62
N LEU A 142 -2.37 5.63 -10.78
CA LEU A 142 -3.26 4.56 -10.30
C LEU A 142 -4.49 5.11 -9.56
N GLN A 143 -4.33 6.21 -8.82
CA GLN A 143 -5.44 6.82 -8.09
C GLN A 143 -6.50 7.39 -9.05
N GLU A 144 -6.06 8.04 -10.13
CA GLU A 144 -6.92 8.60 -11.16
C GLU A 144 -7.57 7.49 -12.00
N TYR A 145 -6.79 6.51 -12.46
CA TYR A 145 -7.27 5.41 -13.29
C TYR A 145 -8.33 4.57 -12.59
N PHE A 146 -8.07 4.16 -11.35
CA PHE A 146 -9.00 3.32 -10.61
C PHE A 146 -10.11 4.12 -9.90
N SER A 147 -10.22 5.43 -10.14
CA SER A 147 -11.22 6.31 -9.49
C SER A 147 -11.26 6.14 -7.97
N GLY A 148 -10.09 5.95 -7.35
CA GLY A 148 -9.98 5.70 -5.90
C GLY A 148 -10.38 4.31 -5.43
N SER A 149 -10.56 3.32 -6.32
CA SER A 149 -10.77 1.91 -5.93
C SER A 149 -9.53 1.35 -5.23
N ILE A 150 -9.56 1.41 -3.90
CA ILE A 150 -8.48 0.96 -3.00
C ILE A 150 -8.10 -0.50 -3.28
N ILE A 151 -9.06 -1.36 -3.62
CA ILE A 151 -8.81 -2.78 -3.87
C ILE A 151 -7.94 -2.97 -5.12
N SER A 152 -8.25 -2.25 -6.19
CA SER A 152 -7.55 -2.36 -7.48
C SER A 152 -6.14 -1.76 -7.41
N ILE A 153 -6.02 -0.59 -6.75
CA ILE A 153 -4.74 0.07 -6.50
C ILE A 153 -3.84 -0.85 -5.65
N ASN A 154 -4.36 -1.38 -4.54
CA ASN A 154 -3.58 -2.27 -3.67
C ASN A 154 -3.15 -3.55 -4.41
N ARG A 155 -4.00 -4.11 -5.28
CA ARG A 155 -3.64 -5.30 -6.07
C ARG A 155 -2.48 -4.98 -7.02
N TYR A 156 -2.58 -3.87 -7.76
CA TYR A 156 -1.50 -3.42 -8.64
C TYR A 156 -0.21 -3.21 -7.87
N GLU A 157 -0.25 -2.39 -6.82
CA GLU A 157 0.92 -2.08 -5.99
C GLU A 157 1.51 -3.34 -5.37
N SER A 158 0.69 -4.27 -4.88
CA SER A 158 1.17 -5.53 -4.30
C SER A 158 1.91 -6.38 -5.33
N VAL A 159 1.37 -6.53 -6.54
CA VAL A 159 1.98 -7.36 -7.59
C VAL A 159 3.29 -6.72 -8.07
N MET A 160 3.30 -5.41 -8.30
CA MET A 160 4.51 -4.68 -8.71
C MET A 160 5.57 -4.68 -7.63
N ASN A 161 5.20 -4.50 -6.36
CA ASN A 161 6.12 -4.58 -5.22
C ASN A 161 6.73 -5.98 -5.09
N ASP A 162 5.94 -7.04 -5.29
CA ASP A 162 6.46 -8.40 -5.28
C ASP A 162 7.42 -8.67 -6.44
N ALA A 163 7.16 -8.09 -7.62
CA ALA A 163 8.09 -8.16 -8.74
C ALA A 163 9.41 -7.42 -8.45
N SER A 164 9.34 -6.20 -7.90
CA SER A 164 10.51 -5.43 -7.47
C SER A 164 11.34 -6.18 -6.41
N LYS A 165 10.70 -6.92 -5.50
CA LYS A 165 11.41 -7.82 -4.55
C LYS A 165 12.14 -8.95 -5.25
N VAL A 166 11.58 -9.54 -6.32
CA VAL A 166 12.27 -10.58 -7.10
C VAL A 166 13.54 -10.01 -7.74
N LEU A 167 13.47 -8.83 -8.34
CA LEU A 167 14.65 -8.14 -8.90
C LEU A 167 15.72 -7.90 -7.83
N TRP A 168 15.32 -7.40 -6.67
CA TRP A 168 16.23 -7.21 -5.54
C TRP A 168 16.86 -8.51 -5.05
N ASN A 169 16.05 -9.57 -4.92
CA ASN A 169 16.52 -10.88 -4.47
C ASN A 169 17.52 -11.49 -5.47
N ASN A 170 17.28 -11.34 -6.78
CA ASN A 170 18.22 -11.80 -7.80
C ASN A 170 19.55 -11.05 -7.72
N TYR A 171 19.52 -9.73 -7.51
CA TYR A 171 20.74 -8.94 -7.25
C TYR A 171 21.48 -9.43 -6.00
N GLN A 172 20.77 -9.67 -4.89
CA GLN A 172 21.37 -10.16 -3.64
C GLN A 172 21.97 -11.57 -3.79
N LYS A 173 21.27 -12.48 -4.46
CA LYS A 173 21.77 -13.84 -4.73
C LYS A 173 23.00 -13.81 -5.64
N ALA A 174 23.00 -12.98 -6.69
CA ALA A 174 24.15 -12.79 -7.56
C ALA A 174 25.34 -12.19 -6.80
N SER A 175 25.11 -11.17 -5.96
CA SER A 175 26.15 -10.56 -5.13
C SER A 175 26.77 -11.57 -4.16
N THR A 176 25.93 -12.42 -3.56
CA THR A 176 26.38 -13.52 -2.69
C THR A 176 27.17 -14.58 -3.45
N ALA A 177 26.75 -14.92 -4.67
CA ALA A 177 27.51 -15.86 -5.51
C ALA A 177 28.89 -15.29 -5.87
N VAL A 178 28.96 -14.01 -6.24
CA VAL A 178 30.24 -13.34 -6.54
C VAL A 178 31.16 -13.29 -5.32
N SER A 179 30.62 -13.04 -4.12
CA SER A 179 31.44 -13.07 -2.89
C SER A 179 31.96 -14.47 -2.57
N MET A 180 31.21 -15.53 -2.91
CA MET A 180 31.67 -16.92 -2.81
C MET A 180 32.71 -17.29 -3.87
N PHE A 181 32.66 -16.67 -5.06
CA PHE A 181 33.68 -16.86 -6.09
C PHE A 181 35.01 -16.18 -5.74
N GLY A 182 34.98 -15.09 -4.98
CA GLY A 182 36.16 -14.33 -4.58
C GLY A 182 36.88 -13.67 -5.77
N SER A 183 38.21 -13.67 -5.75
CA SER A 183 39.07 -13.18 -6.86
C SER A 183 39.25 -14.18 -7.99
N ALA A 184 38.58 -15.33 -7.94
CA ALA A 184 38.76 -16.36 -8.95
C ALA A 184 38.23 -15.90 -10.32
N GLN A 185 39.00 -16.17 -11.36
CA GLN A 185 38.66 -15.82 -12.74
C GLN A 185 37.27 -16.31 -13.15
N ALA A 186 36.61 -15.53 -14.01
CA ALA A 186 35.35 -15.90 -14.62
C ALA A 186 35.47 -17.21 -15.41
N THR A 187 34.66 -18.20 -15.04
CA THR A 187 34.46 -19.43 -15.80
C THR A 187 33.08 -19.44 -16.44
N ALA A 188 32.91 -20.21 -17.52
CA ALA A 188 31.63 -20.33 -18.21
C ALA A 188 30.50 -20.73 -17.24
N ASP A 189 30.74 -21.70 -16.35
CA ASP A 189 29.74 -22.17 -15.38
C ASP A 189 29.33 -21.08 -14.37
N ARG A 190 30.30 -20.30 -13.87
CA ARG A 190 30.03 -19.22 -12.93
C ARG A 190 29.27 -18.07 -13.59
N LEU A 191 29.63 -17.74 -14.83
CA LEU A 191 28.90 -16.76 -15.62
C LEU A 191 27.48 -17.24 -15.93
N ALA A 192 27.29 -18.53 -16.24
CA ALA A 192 25.96 -19.09 -16.49
C ALA A 192 25.02 -18.94 -15.27
N ILE A 193 25.54 -19.09 -14.05
CA ILE A 193 24.77 -18.84 -12.82
C ILE A 193 24.31 -17.38 -12.75
N LEU A 194 25.22 -16.42 -12.98
CA LEU A 194 24.90 -14.99 -12.94
C LEU A 194 23.97 -14.57 -14.08
N ASP A 195 24.18 -15.12 -15.27
CA ASP A 195 23.35 -14.90 -16.45
C ASP A 195 21.93 -15.46 -16.24
N GLY A 196 21.78 -16.54 -15.47
CA GLY A 196 20.48 -17.02 -14.99
C GLY A 196 19.71 -15.95 -14.22
N TYR A 197 20.33 -15.34 -13.21
CA TYR A 197 19.70 -14.24 -12.46
C TYR A 197 19.39 -13.02 -13.33
N VAL A 198 20.27 -12.70 -14.30
CA VAL A 198 20.05 -11.59 -15.25
C VAL A 198 18.84 -11.89 -16.13
N ASN A 199 18.73 -13.09 -16.67
CA ASN A 199 17.64 -13.49 -17.55
C ASN A 199 16.29 -13.52 -16.82
N ASP A 200 16.25 -14.07 -15.60
CA ASP A 200 15.05 -14.03 -14.75
C ASP A 200 14.61 -12.59 -14.45
N SER A 201 15.58 -11.70 -14.20
CA SER A 201 15.30 -10.29 -13.93
C SER A 201 14.79 -9.55 -15.17
N LYS A 202 15.37 -9.81 -16.35
CA LYS A 202 14.88 -9.25 -17.62
C LYS A 202 13.44 -9.68 -17.91
N GLN A 203 13.14 -10.98 -17.79
CA GLN A 203 11.76 -11.46 -18.00
C GLN A 203 10.75 -10.83 -17.03
N THR A 204 11.18 -10.56 -15.80
CA THR A 204 10.34 -9.88 -14.81
C THR A 204 10.13 -8.41 -15.19
N VAL A 205 11.21 -7.70 -15.57
CA VAL A 205 11.15 -6.31 -16.05
C VAL A 205 10.26 -6.20 -17.29
N ASP A 206 10.44 -7.03 -18.32
CA ASP A 206 9.64 -6.96 -19.55
C ASP A 206 8.12 -7.02 -19.26
N LYS A 207 7.71 -7.87 -18.29
CA LYS A 207 6.31 -7.98 -17.87
C LYS A 207 5.83 -6.75 -17.09
N MET A 208 6.68 -6.22 -16.22
CA MET A 208 6.39 -4.98 -15.49
C MET A 208 6.27 -3.79 -16.45
N GLU A 209 7.15 -3.69 -17.45
CA GLU A 209 7.12 -2.64 -18.47
C GLU A 209 5.87 -2.73 -19.33
N THR A 210 5.48 -3.94 -19.76
CA THR A 210 4.24 -4.14 -20.53
C THR A 210 3.01 -3.64 -19.76
N ILE A 211 2.94 -3.92 -18.46
CA ILE A 211 1.86 -3.45 -17.58
C ILE A 211 1.86 -1.91 -17.47
N ILE A 212 3.05 -1.33 -17.29
CA ILE A 212 3.26 0.11 -17.16
C ILE A 212 2.89 0.84 -18.46
N ASP A 213 3.33 0.33 -19.61
CA ASP A 213 3.07 0.92 -20.91
C ASP A 213 1.57 0.85 -21.25
N GLU A 214 0.89 -0.25 -20.88
CA GLU A 214 -0.55 -0.35 -21.04
C GLU A 214 -1.29 0.66 -20.16
N LEU A 215 -0.85 0.89 -18.92
CA LEU A 215 -1.41 1.95 -18.06
C LEU A 215 -1.22 3.34 -18.68
N ILE A 216 -0.05 3.65 -19.21
CA ILE A 216 0.24 4.93 -19.88
C ILE A 216 -0.63 5.07 -21.14
N LYS A 217 -0.78 4.01 -21.93
CA LYS A 217 -1.64 4.01 -23.11
C LYS A 217 -3.10 4.28 -22.76
N ILE A 218 -3.62 3.65 -21.71
CA ILE A 218 -4.98 3.89 -21.23
C ILE A 218 -5.16 5.35 -20.78
N GLN A 219 -4.16 5.93 -20.09
CA GLN A 219 -4.16 7.35 -19.73
C GLN A 219 -4.33 8.25 -20.96
N GLN A 220 -3.57 7.96 -22.03
CA GLN A 220 -3.57 8.76 -23.25
C GLN A 220 -4.87 8.61 -24.04
N GLN A 221 -5.45 7.41 -24.08
CA GLN A 221 -6.64 7.11 -24.89
C GLN A 221 -7.96 7.49 -24.20
N ARG A 222 -7.97 7.77 -22.89
CA ARG A 222 -9.18 8.06 -22.08
C ARG A 222 -10.32 7.04 -22.26
N SER A 223 -10.01 5.83 -22.73
CA SER A 223 -10.97 4.74 -22.88
C SER A 223 -10.72 3.71 -21.78
N PHE A 224 -11.70 3.54 -20.91
CA PHE A 224 -11.62 2.64 -19.74
C PHE A 224 -12.06 1.20 -20.05
N SER A 225 -12.29 0.86 -21.33
CA SER A 225 -12.78 -0.46 -21.76
C SER A 225 -11.82 -1.63 -21.52
N ASP A 226 -10.54 -1.36 -21.26
CA ASP A 226 -9.47 -2.37 -21.32
C ASP A 226 -9.10 -2.99 -19.96
N TYR A 227 -9.99 -2.91 -18.98
CA TYR A 227 -9.77 -3.40 -17.61
C TYR A 227 -9.41 -4.89 -17.54
N GLU A 228 -9.99 -5.72 -18.42
CA GLU A 228 -9.72 -7.16 -18.48
C GLU A 228 -8.29 -7.47 -18.93
N ASN A 229 -7.72 -6.64 -19.80
CA ASN A 229 -6.36 -6.84 -20.33
C ASN A 229 -5.32 -6.62 -19.22
N LEU A 230 -5.46 -5.53 -18.47
CA LEU A 230 -4.57 -5.20 -17.35
C LEU A 230 -4.62 -6.25 -16.24
N ASP A 231 -5.82 -6.77 -15.91
CA ASP A 231 -5.96 -7.80 -14.88
C ASP A 231 -5.29 -9.13 -15.26
N GLY A 232 -5.38 -9.48 -16.55
CA GLY A 232 -4.69 -10.62 -17.13
C GLY A 232 -3.17 -10.48 -17.02
N MET A 233 -2.63 -9.30 -17.34
CA MET A 233 -1.20 -9.02 -17.22
C MET A 233 -0.71 -9.08 -15.77
N LEU A 234 -1.45 -8.48 -14.83
CA LEU A 234 -1.13 -8.53 -13.40
C LEU A 234 -1.14 -9.97 -12.88
N THR A 235 -2.10 -10.79 -13.31
CA THR A 235 -2.17 -12.20 -12.95
C THR A 235 -0.99 -12.99 -13.50
N SER A 236 -0.56 -12.70 -14.74
CA SER A 236 0.63 -13.31 -15.35
C SER A 236 1.91 -12.94 -14.59
N LEU A 237 2.07 -11.67 -14.21
CA LEU A 237 3.20 -11.21 -13.41
C LEU A 237 3.20 -11.87 -12.03
N ALA A 238 2.05 -11.92 -11.34
CA ALA A 238 1.92 -12.57 -10.05
C ALA A 238 2.29 -14.07 -10.08
N ARG A 239 1.88 -14.79 -11.13
CA ARG A 239 2.27 -16.20 -11.36
C ARG A 239 3.76 -16.38 -11.65
N THR A 240 4.39 -15.37 -12.24
CA THR A 240 5.82 -15.38 -12.53
C THR A 240 6.59 -15.17 -11.25
N THR A 241 6.26 -14.13 -10.49
CA THR A 241 6.94 -13.77 -9.25
C THR A 241 6.73 -14.80 -8.14
N SER A 242 5.58 -15.48 -8.10
CA SER A 242 5.32 -16.53 -7.11
C SER A 242 6.26 -17.73 -7.22
N ARG A 243 6.89 -17.97 -8.38
CA ARG A 243 7.88 -19.05 -8.56
C ARG A 243 9.21 -18.77 -7.86
N TYR A 244 9.43 -17.53 -7.45
CA TYR A 244 10.67 -17.05 -6.85
C TYR A 244 10.52 -16.64 -5.37
N LYS A 245 9.32 -16.82 -4.80
CA LYS A 245 9.03 -16.69 -3.36
C LYS A 245 9.47 -17.96 -2.64
#